data_AF-A0A454D1J3-F1
#
_entry.id   AF-A0A454D1J3-F1
#
_cell.length_a   1.000
_cell.length_b   1.000
_cell.length_c   1.000
_cell.angle_alpha   90.00
_cell.angle_beta   90.00
_cell.angle_gamma   90.00
#
_symmetry.space_group_name_H-M   'P 1'
#
loop_
_entity.id
_entity.type
_entity.pdbx_description
1 polymer ?
#
loop_
_entity_poly.entity_id
_entity_poly.type
_entity_poly.pdbx_seq_one_letter_code
_entity_poly.pdbx_strand_id
1 'polypeptide(L)'
;MTHSARALGELKPAFRAVPNEYKELCKAVKDGRVSLYRLTSDKCNLLIAGERDGDSYYLWAVVGQGLAAGIKQLCKTVKAAGIRSLVADTAFEGVARLVRRLGVKEKQDGDFIRLDLEGF
;
A
#
# COMPACT_ATOMS: atom_id res chain seq x y z
N MET A 1 10.07 19.83 -4.62
CA MET A 1 10.80 18.63 -4.14
C MET A 1 10.65 18.35 -2.64
N THR A 2 10.00 19.21 -1.84
CA THR A 2 9.94 19.12 -0.37
C THR A 2 8.87 18.16 0.18
N HIS A 3 7.77 17.93 -0.54
CA HIS A 3 6.68 17.07 -0.06
C HIS A 3 7.01 15.58 -0.06
N SER A 4 7.75 15.10 -1.07
CA SER A 4 8.08 13.69 -1.22
C SER A 4 9.07 13.21 -0.13
N ALA A 5 10.06 14.02 0.24
CA ALA A 5 11.04 13.65 1.27
C ALA A 5 10.39 13.45 2.65
N ARG A 6 9.46 14.34 3.03
CA ARG A 6 8.69 14.20 4.28
C ARG A 6 7.80 12.96 4.24
N ALA A 7 7.06 12.75 3.16
CA ALA A 7 6.20 11.58 2.99
C ALA A 7 6.98 10.26 3.03
N LEU A 8 8.14 10.19 2.38
CA LEU A 8 9.03 9.03 2.46
C LEU A 8 9.52 8.78 3.90
N GLY A 9 9.79 9.83 4.68
CA GLY A 9 10.11 9.71 6.10
C GLY A 9 8.98 9.08 6.91
N GLU A 10 7.73 9.51 6.65
CA GLU A 10 6.53 8.97 7.30
C GLU A 10 6.29 7.49 6.95
N LEU A 11 6.66 7.04 5.75
CA LEU A 11 6.49 5.65 5.30
C LEU A 11 7.55 4.69 5.84
N LYS A 12 8.72 5.19 6.26
CA LYS A 12 9.86 4.36 6.71
C LYS A 12 9.50 3.28 7.74
N PRO A 13 8.63 3.51 8.74
CA PRO A 13 8.25 2.47 9.71
C PRO A 13 7.58 1.24 9.09
N ALA A 14 6.91 1.37 7.94
CA ALA A 14 6.32 0.24 7.22
C ALA A 14 7.37 -0.75 6.70
N PHE A 15 8.63 -0.33 6.63
CA PHE A 15 9.74 -1.14 6.11
C PHE A 15 10.70 -1.61 7.20
N ARG A 16 10.31 -1.51 8.49
CA ARG A 16 11.22 -1.84 9.62
C ARG A 16 11.78 -3.27 9.58
N ALA A 17 11.05 -4.22 9.00
CA ALA A 17 11.49 -5.60 8.82
C ALA A 17 12.23 -5.84 7.50
N VAL A 18 12.10 -4.92 6.54
CA VAL A 18 12.61 -5.04 5.17
C VAL A 18 13.28 -3.72 4.72
N PRO A 19 14.40 -3.32 5.35
CA PRO A 19 15.00 -2.00 5.15
C PRO A 19 15.56 -1.77 3.73
N ASN A 20 15.85 -2.84 2.98
CA ASN A 20 16.27 -2.72 1.58
C ASN A 20 15.09 -2.33 0.66
N GLU A 21 13.89 -2.85 0.92
CA GLU A 21 12.68 -2.45 0.18
C GLU A 21 12.36 -0.96 0.34
N TYR A 22 12.72 -0.35 1.48
CA TYR A 22 12.61 1.09 1.65
C TYR A 22 13.51 1.89 0.69
N LYS A 23 14.71 1.39 0.40
CA LYS A 23 15.64 2.04 -0.55
C LYS A 23 15.07 1.95 -1.97
N GLU A 24 14.51 0.81 -2.33
CA GLU A 24 13.84 0.62 -3.61
C GLU A 24 12.62 1.51 -3.77
N LEU A 25 11.79 1.67 -2.72
CA LEU A 25 10.69 2.65 -2.71
C LEU A 25 11.22 4.07 -2.96
N CYS A 26 12.27 4.49 -2.25
CA CYS A 26 12.83 5.84 -2.40
C CYS A 26 13.29 6.09 -3.84
N LYS A 27 13.94 5.09 -4.45
CA LYS A 27 14.37 5.13 -5.85
C LYS A 27 13.17 5.17 -6.80
N ALA A 28 12.18 4.31 -6.61
CA ALA A 28 10.99 4.25 -7.44
C ALA A 28 10.18 5.56 -7.42
N VAL A 29 10.10 6.23 -6.27
CA VAL A 29 9.49 7.57 -6.15
C VAL A 29 10.33 8.61 -6.90
N LYS A 30 11.66 8.57 -6.77
CA LYS A 30 12.56 9.48 -7.47
C LYS A 30 12.46 9.32 -8.99
N ASP A 31 12.32 8.09 -9.46
CA ASP A 31 12.21 7.73 -10.87
C ASP A 31 10.79 7.97 -11.43
N GLY A 32 9.84 8.41 -10.60
CA GLY A 32 8.46 8.71 -11.01
C GLY A 32 7.57 7.48 -11.22
N ARG A 33 8.05 6.27 -10.91
CA ARG A 33 7.26 5.03 -11.00
C ARG A 33 6.23 4.92 -9.88
N VAL A 34 6.60 5.35 -8.68
CA VAL A 34 5.74 5.32 -7.50
C VAL A 34 5.22 6.72 -7.18
N SER A 35 3.91 6.83 -7.03
CA SER A 35 3.23 8.04 -6.59
C SER A 35 2.95 7.99 -5.09
N LEU A 36 3.13 9.12 -4.41
CA LEU A 36 2.79 9.30 -3.01
C LEU A 36 1.53 10.17 -2.90
N TYR A 37 0.53 9.70 -2.16
CA TYR A 37 -0.71 10.46 -1.94
C TYR A 37 -1.32 10.15 -0.58
N ARG A 38 -2.16 11.08 -0.12
CA ARG A 38 -2.86 10.96 1.16
C ARG A 38 -4.33 10.67 0.90
N LEU A 39 -4.84 9.62 1.54
CA LEU A 39 -6.26 9.30 1.60
C LEU A 39 -6.80 9.75 2.95
N THR A 40 -7.75 10.67 2.94
CA THR A 40 -8.33 11.24 4.16
C THR A 40 -9.85 11.18 4.11
N SER A 41 -10.46 10.75 5.21
CA SER A 41 -11.90 10.76 5.47
C SER A 41 -12.16 10.90 6.96
N ASP A 42 -13.44 10.89 7.35
CA ASP A 42 -13.88 10.80 8.74
C ASP A 42 -13.33 9.56 9.47
N LYS A 43 -13.04 8.49 8.71
CA LYS A 43 -12.64 7.18 9.23
C LYS A 43 -11.18 6.82 9.00
N CYS A 44 -10.43 7.60 8.22
CA CYS A 44 -9.02 7.30 7.96
C CYS A 44 -8.17 8.52 7.61
N ASN A 45 -6.88 8.41 7.89
CA ASN A 45 -5.84 9.28 7.38
C ASN A 45 -4.64 8.41 7.06
N LEU A 46 -4.53 8.04 5.79
CA LEU A 46 -3.49 7.15 5.29
C LEU A 46 -2.57 7.90 4.33
N LEU A 47 -1.27 7.68 4.47
CA LEU A 47 -0.29 7.99 3.45
C LEU A 47 0.02 6.71 2.69
N ILE A 48 -0.09 6.77 1.37
CA ILE A 48 0.03 5.62 0.48
C ILE A 48 1.14 5.88 -0.53
N ALA A 49 1.98 4.87 -0.73
CA ALA A 49 2.87 4.74 -1.87
C ALA A 49 2.32 3.67 -2.81
N GLY A 50 2.00 4.05 -4.04
CA GLY A 50 1.41 3.15 -5.02
C GLY A 50 1.98 3.33 -6.42
N GLU A 51 2.06 2.22 -7.13
CA GLU A 51 2.50 2.13 -8.52
C GLU A 51 1.35 1.56 -9.35
N ARG A 52 1.05 2.21 -10.47
CA ARG A 52 0.08 1.69 -11.44
C ARG A 52 0.84 1.04 -12.57
N ASP A 53 0.50 -0.20 -12.87
CA ASP A 53 0.99 -0.95 -14.02
C ASP A 53 -0.19 -1.47 -14.84
N GLY A 54 -0.53 -0.76 -15.92
CA GLY A 54 -1.70 -1.03 -16.74
C GLY A 54 -3.01 -1.02 -15.93
N ASP A 55 -3.62 -2.20 -15.83
CA ASP A 55 -4.86 -2.47 -15.10
C ASP A 55 -4.63 -2.96 -13.65
N SER A 56 -3.38 -2.99 -13.22
CA SER A 56 -2.97 -3.42 -11.88
C SER A 56 -2.46 -2.24 -11.05
N TYR A 57 -2.67 -2.32 -9.75
CA TYR A 57 -2.13 -1.35 -8.80
C TYR A 57 -1.39 -2.05 -7.69
N TYR A 58 -0.12 -1.68 -7.50
CA TYR A 58 0.70 -2.24 -6.45
C TYR A 58 0.90 -1.23 -5.32
N LEU A 59 0.57 -1.64 -4.10
CA LEU A 59 0.78 -0.88 -2.88
C LEU A 59 2.14 -1.22 -2.29
N TRP A 60 3.08 -0.30 -2.45
CA TRP A 60 4.40 -0.39 -1.85
C TRP A 60 4.35 -0.21 -0.33
N ALA A 61 3.55 0.75 0.15
CA ALA A 61 3.37 0.98 1.57
C ALA A 61 2.12 1.78 1.88
N VAL A 62 1.57 1.50 3.06
CA VAL A 62 0.46 2.24 3.66
C VAL A 62 0.78 2.49 5.13
N VAL A 63 0.72 3.75 5.57
CA VAL A 63 0.88 4.14 6.97
C VAL A 63 -0.23 5.09 7.39
N GLY A 64 -0.52 5.14 8.69
CA GLY A 64 -1.50 6.08 9.25
C GLY A 64 -2.58 5.38 10.05
N GLN A 65 -3.73 6.05 10.17
CA GLN A 65 -4.85 5.62 11.02
C GLN A 65 -6.05 5.19 10.19
N GLY A 66 -6.82 4.23 10.71
CA GLY A 66 -8.03 3.74 10.05
C GLY A 66 -7.78 2.82 8.86
N LEU A 67 -6.71 1.99 8.92
CA LEU A 67 -6.28 1.13 7.81
C LEU A 67 -7.40 0.29 7.21
N ALA A 68 -8.24 -0.36 8.02
CA ALA A 68 -9.34 -1.17 7.51
C ALA A 68 -10.38 -0.36 6.70
N ALA A 69 -10.75 0.84 7.17
CA ALA A 69 -11.67 1.72 6.47
C ALA A 69 -11.03 2.31 5.21
N GLY A 70 -9.78 2.75 5.32
CA GLY A 70 -9.04 3.34 4.22
C GLY A 70 -8.72 2.34 3.10
N ILE A 71 -8.39 1.09 3.41
CA ILE A 71 -8.26 0.02 2.41
C ILE A 71 -9.59 -0.17 1.68
N LYS A 72 -10.72 -0.31 2.37
CA LYS A 72 -12.04 -0.41 1.70
C LYS A 72 -12.32 0.77 0.77
N GLN A 73 -11.98 1.98 1.20
CA GLN A 73 -12.15 3.18 0.38
C GLN A 73 -11.22 3.17 -0.84
N LEU A 74 -9.95 2.83 -0.66
CA LEU A 74 -8.99 2.69 -1.74
C LEU A 74 -9.46 1.68 -2.79
N CYS A 75 -9.95 0.52 -2.37
CA CYS A 75 -10.46 -0.52 -3.27
C CYS A 75 -11.61 -0.01 -4.13
N LYS A 76 -12.53 0.78 -3.55
CA LYS A 76 -13.59 1.45 -4.32
C LYS A 76 -13.02 2.45 -5.32
N THR A 77 -12.06 3.26 -4.91
CA THR A 77 -11.44 4.28 -5.76
C THR A 77 -10.69 3.66 -6.94
N VAL A 78 -9.88 2.63 -6.73
CA VAL A 78 -9.12 1.99 -7.82
C VAL A 78 -10.05 1.25 -8.78
N LYS A 79 -11.10 0.57 -8.29
CA LYS A 79 -12.14 -0.05 -9.13
C LYS A 79 -12.83 0.99 -10.02
N ALA A 80 -13.21 2.14 -9.46
CA ALA A 80 -13.81 3.24 -10.23
C ALA A 80 -12.85 3.83 -11.29
N ALA A 81 -11.54 3.73 -11.08
CA ALA A 81 -10.49 4.16 -12.02
C ALA A 81 -10.13 3.09 -13.07
N GLY A 82 -10.94 2.03 -13.19
CA GLY A 82 -10.75 0.94 -14.16
C GLY A 82 -9.64 -0.05 -13.79
N ILE A 83 -9.09 0.03 -12.57
CA ILE A 83 -8.10 -0.94 -12.09
C ILE A 83 -8.81 -2.24 -11.71
N ARG A 84 -8.29 -3.34 -12.23
CA ARG A 84 -8.84 -4.69 -12.07
C ARG A 84 -8.23 -5.44 -10.90
N SER A 85 -6.95 -5.18 -10.59
CA SER A 85 -6.23 -5.82 -9.50
C SER A 85 -5.56 -4.80 -8.59
N LEU A 86 -5.65 -5.04 -7.29
CA LEU A 86 -4.94 -4.28 -6.27
C LEU A 86 -4.14 -5.28 -5.45
N VAL A 87 -2.84 -5.06 -5.33
CA VAL A 87 -1.94 -6.04 -4.74
C VAL A 87 -0.93 -5.36 -3.82
N ALA A 88 -0.54 -6.05 -2.75
CA ALA A 88 0.50 -5.59 -1.83
C ALA A 88 1.29 -6.79 -1.31
N ASP A 89 2.51 -6.56 -0.86
CA ASP A 89 3.27 -7.55 -0.10
C ASP A 89 3.52 -7.04 1.31
N THR A 90 3.47 -7.94 2.29
CA THR A 90 3.78 -7.58 3.68
C THR A 90 4.66 -8.62 4.36
N ALA A 91 5.66 -8.15 5.09
CA ALA A 91 6.45 -8.97 6.01
C ALA A 91 5.81 -9.10 7.40
N PHE A 92 4.60 -8.53 7.61
CA PHE A 92 3.95 -8.50 8.91
C PHE A 92 2.67 -9.34 8.94
N GLU A 93 2.69 -10.44 9.68
CA GLU A 93 1.50 -11.28 9.87
C GLU A 93 0.30 -10.51 10.44
N GLY A 94 0.54 -9.52 11.31
CA GLY A 94 -0.54 -8.70 11.86
C GLY A 94 -1.33 -7.94 10.79
N VAL A 95 -0.64 -7.50 9.73
CA VAL A 95 -1.27 -6.84 8.57
C VAL A 95 -2.06 -7.86 7.77
N ALA A 96 -1.47 -9.02 7.45
CA ALA A 96 -2.15 -10.12 6.75
C ALA A 96 -3.45 -10.53 7.48
N ARG A 97 -3.38 -10.76 8.79
CA ARG A 97 -4.55 -11.07 9.64
C ARG A 97 -5.62 -9.97 9.61
N LEU A 98 -5.23 -8.70 9.62
CA LEU A 98 -6.17 -7.58 9.56
C LEU A 98 -6.92 -7.59 8.23
N VAL A 99 -6.20 -7.70 7.11
CA VAL A 99 -6.82 -7.62 5.79
C VAL A 99 -7.62 -8.87 5.44
N ARG A 100 -7.26 -10.04 5.98
CA ARG A 100 -8.05 -11.27 5.87
C ARG A 100 -9.48 -11.09 6.40
N ARG A 101 -9.65 -10.35 7.50
CA ARG A 101 -10.99 -10.00 8.04
C ARG A 101 -11.81 -9.10 7.12
N LEU A 102 -11.18 -8.50 6.12
CA LEU A 102 -11.82 -7.66 5.11
C LEU A 102 -12.18 -8.45 3.85
N GLY A 103 -11.88 -9.74 3.77
CA GLY A 103 -12.10 -10.57 2.58
C GLY A 103 -10.92 -10.58 1.60
N VAL A 104 -9.75 -10.06 1.98
CA VAL A 104 -8.52 -10.18 1.19
C VAL A 104 -8.08 -11.63 1.11
N LYS A 105 -7.72 -12.08 -0.09
CA LYS A 105 -7.01 -13.34 -0.27
C LYS A 105 -5.53 -13.10 0.01
N GLU A 106 -4.91 -14.01 0.74
CA GLU A 106 -3.48 -13.95 1.03
C GLU A 106 -2.79 -15.24 0.58
N LYS A 107 -1.52 -15.12 0.20
CA LYS A 107 -0.68 -16.25 -0.20
C LYS A 107 0.73 -16.01 0.31
N GLN A 108 1.36 -17.02 0.88
CA GLN A 108 2.79 -16.95 1.19
C GLN A 108 3.60 -16.85 -0.10
N ASP A 109 4.54 -15.90 -0.15
CA ASP A 109 5.43 -15.66 -1.28
C ASP A 109 6.84 -15.36 -0.76
N GLY A 110 7.66 -16.40 -0.65
CA GLY A 110 8.98 -16.32 -0.02
C GLY A 110 8.88 -15.77 1.42
N ASP A 111 9.63 -14.72 1.71
CA ASP A 111 9.65 -14.04 3.01
C ASP A 111 8.46 -13.08 3.23
N PHE A 112 7.60 -12.93 2.23
CA PHE A 112 6.48 -12.01 2.24
C PHE A 112 5.14 -12.76 2.19
N ILE A 113 4.09 -12.05 2.58
CA ILE A 113 2.71 -12.46 2.39
C ILE A 113 2.11 -11.56 1.31
N ARG A 114 1.81 -12.16 0.16
CA ARG A 114 1.10 -11.54 -0.95
C ARG A 114 -0.34 -11.33 -0.55
N LEU A 115 -0.82 -10.10 -0.66
CA LEU A 115 -2.17 -9.67 -0.35
C LEU A 115 -2.86 -9.32 -1.66
N ASP A 116 -3.90 -10.06 -2.00
CA ASP A 116 -4.74 -9.84 -3.17
C ASP A 116 -6.06 -9.17 -2.74
N LEU A 117 -6.12 -7.88 -3.07
CA LEU A 117 -7.18 -6.96 -2.76
C LEU A 117 -8.26 -6.97 -3.88
N GLU A 118 -8.42 -8.05 -4.62
CA GLU A 118 -9.48 -8.18 -5.64
C GLU A 118 -10.87 -8.48 -5.03
N GLY A 119 -10.95 -8.93 -3.77
CA GLY A 119 -12.12 -9.60 -3.17
C GLY A 119 -13.15 -8.79 -2.36
N PHE A 120 -13.16 -7.45 -2.39
CA PHE A 120 -14.09 -6.61 -1.58
C PHE A 120 -15.30 -6.06 -2.31
#